data_AF-A0A841TDE8-F1
#
_entry.id   AF-A0A841TDE8-F1
#
_cell.length_a   1.000
_cell.length_b   1.000
_cell.length_c   1.000
_cell.angle_alpha   90.00
_cell.angle_beta   90.00
_cell.angle_gamma   90.00
#
_symmetry.space_group_name_H-M   'P 1'
#
loop_
_entity.id
_entity.type
_entity.pdbx_description
1 polymer ?
#
loop_
_entity_poly.entity_id
_entity_poly.type
_entity_poly.pdbx_seq_one_letter_code
_entity_poly.pdbx_strand_id
1 'polypeptide(L)'
;MNRDERRRAFQMLKSLSVDKFWAHMNVLHTRAYAAAERHYQEAMDIVLTPKQKAAVVVKAVEIRELWDGMATVTTDETEMEIFNPPEQAREAT
;
A
#
# COMPACT_ATOMS: atom_id res chain seq x y z
N MET A 1 -12.92 -15.05 -15.63
CA MET A 1 -14.16 -14.34 -16.05
C MET A 1 -14.56 -14.71 -17.46
N ASN A 2 -15.77 -15.26 -17.62
CA ASN A 2 -16.43 -15.50 -18.91
C ASN A 2 -16.96 -14.18 -19.53
N ARG A 3 -17.51 -14.24 -20.75
CA ARG A 3 -17.96 -13.06 -21.50
C ARG A 3 -19.06 -12.28 -20.77
N ASP A 4 -20.02 -12.99 -20.16
CA ASP A 4 -21.16 -12.36 -19.50
C ASP A 4 -20.78 -11.72 -18.17
N GLU A 5 -19.83 -12.31 -17.44
CA GLU A 5 -19.22 -11.70 -16.26
C GLU A 5 -18.46 -10.42 -16.61
N ARG A 6 -17.64 -10.44 -17.68
CA ARG A 6 -16.92 -9.24 -18.15
C ARG A 6 -17.90 -8.14 -18.55
N ARG A 7 -18.97 -8.48 -19.27
CA ARG A 7 -20.02 -7.51 -19.66
C ARG A 7 -20.72 -6.93 -18.44
N ARG A 8 -21.11 -7.75 -17.46
CA ARG A 8 -21.77 -7.29 -16.23
C ARG A 8 -20.86 -6.36 -15.42
N ALA A 9 -19.60 -6.72 -15.24
CA ALA A 9 -18.61 -5.89 -14.56
C ALA A 9 -18.43 -4.54 -15.27
N PHE A 10 -18.34 -4.53 -16.60
CA PHE A 10 -18.23 -3.32 -17.39
C PHE A 10 -19.46 -2.40 -17.24
N GLN A 11 -20.68 -2.95 -17.30
CA GLN A 11 -21.90 -2.14 -17.11
C GLN A 11 -22.00 -1.59 -15.69
N MET A 12 -21.62 -2.38 -14.68
CA MET A 12 -21.55 -1.92 -13.30
C MET A 12 -20.61 -0.72 -13.17
N LEU A 13 -19.38 -0.81 -13.68
CA LEU A 13 -18.41 0.29 -13.63
C LEU A 13 -18.93 1.58 -14.28
N LYS A 14 -19.61 1.46 -15.43
CA LYS A 14 -20.21 2.62 -16.12
C LYS A 14 -21.34 3.28 -15.35
N SER A 15 -22.01 2.55 -14.47
CA SER A 15 -23.14 3.06 -13.68
C SER A 15 -22.71 3.77 -12.39
N LEU A 16 -21.42 3.75 -12.06
CA LEU A 16 -20.89 4.40 -10.85
C LEU A 16 -20.86 5.91 -11.01
N SER A 17 -21.12 6.64 -9.92
CA SER A 17 -20.72 8.04 -9.81
C SER A 17 -19.21 8.15 -9.78
N VAL A 18 -18.67 9.35 -10.07
CA VAL A 18 -17.22 9.59 -10.10
C VAL A 18 -16.53 9.16 -8.80
N ASP A 19 -17.07 9.53 -7.64
CA ASP A 19 -16.49 9.16 -6.34
C ASP A 19 -16.47 7.65 -6.11
N LYS A 20 -17.57 6.97 -6.46
CA LYS A 20 -17.68 5.50 -6.33
C LYS A 20 -16.77 4.78 -7.31
N PHE A 21 -16.56 5.35 -8.50
CA PHE A 21 -15.63 4.83 -9.49
C PHE A 21 -14.20 4.87 -8.94
N TRP A 22 -13.75 6.01 -8.42
CA TRP A 22 -12.40 6.12 -7.87
C TRP A 22 -12.20 5.28 -6.61
N ALA A 23 -13.20 5.19 -5.73
CA ALA A 23 -13.15 4.27 -4.60
C ALA A 23 -13.01 2.81 -5.05
N HIS A 24 -13.74 2.40 -6.11
CA HIS A 24 -13.60 1.07 -6.68
C HIS A 24 -12.23 0.84 -7.31
N MET A 25 -11.70 1.83 -8.04
CA MET A 25 -10.35 1.77 -8.62
C MET A 25 -9.28 1.64 -7.54
N ASN A 26 -9.40 2.36 -6.42
CA ASN A 26 -8.48 2.22 -5.28
C ASN A 26 -8.45 0.77 -4.78
N VAL A 27 -9.62 0.13 -4.60
CA VAL A 27 -9.68 -1.28 -4.19
C VAL A 27 -8.98 -2.20 -5.20
N LEU A 28 -9.18 -1.96 -6.51
CA LEU A 28 -8.51 -2.74 -7.55
C LEU A 28 -7.00 -2.53 -7.53
N HIS A 29 -6.54 -1.29 -7.38
CA HIS A 29 -5.12 -0.97 -7.28
C HIS A 29 -4.47 -1.61 -6.05
N THR A 30 -5.09 -1.51 -4.87
CA THR A 30 -4.58 -2.17 -3.66
C THR A 30 -4.43 -3.68 -3.85
N ARG A 31 -5.45 -4.33 -4.45
CA ARG A 31 -5.39 -5.77 -4.74
C ARG A 31 -4.32 -6.11 -5.76
N ALA A 32 -4.15 -5.29 -6.80
CA ALA A 32 -3.14 -5.49 -7.82
C ALA A 32 -1.72 -5.36 -7.23
N TYR A 33 -1.49 -4.36 -6.36
CA TYR A 33 -0.24 -4.21 -5.63
C TYR A 33 0.07 -5.42 -4.75
N ALA A 34 -0.89 -5.87 -3.93
CA ALA A 34 -0.70 -7.05 -3.09
C ALA A 34 -0.41 -8.32 -3.90
N ALA A 35 -1.08 -8.49 -5.05
CA ALA A 35 -0.83 -9.61 -5.94
C ALA A 35 0.57 -9.53 -6.58
N ALA A 36 1.00 -8.34 -7.00
CA ALA A 36 2.34 -8.11 -7.55
C ALA A 36 3.43 -8.42 -6.52
N GLU A 37 3.29 -7.91 -5.30
CA GLU A 37 4.20 -8.21 -4.20
C GLU A 37 4.33 -9.72 -3.97
N ARG A 38 3.20 -10.44 -3.87
CA ARG A 38 3.20 -11.89 -3.73
C ARG A 38 3.94 -12.59 -4.88
N HIS A 39 3.64 -12.24 -6.13
CA HIS A 39 4.31 -12.85 -7.28
C HIS A 39 5.82 -12.59 -7.30
N TYR A 40 6.26 -11.39 -6.92
CA TYR A 40 7.68 -11.10 -6.82
C TYR A 40 8.34 -11.86 -5.67
N GLN A 41 7.68 -11.99 -4.52
CA GLN A 41 8.18 -12.82 -3.42
C GLN A 41 8.33 -14.29 -3.85
N GLU A 42 7.31 -14.86 -4.51
CA GLU A 42 7.34 -16.22 -5.04
C GLU A 42 8.45 -16.39 -6.09
N ALA A 43 8.60 -15.44 -7.02
CA ALA A 43 9.68 -15.46 -8.00
C ALA A 43 11.07 -15.38 -7.35
N MET A 44 11.22 -14.55 -6.31
CA MET A 44 12.46 -14.46 -5.53
C MET A 44 12.78 -15.78 -4.83
N ASP A 45 11.79 -16.47 -4.28
CA ASP A 45 12.00 -17.78 -3.64
C ASP A 45 12.46 -18.87 -4.61
N ILE A 46 12.05 -18.80 -5.87
CA ILE A 46 12.45 -19.75 -6.91
C ILE A 46 13.85 -19.45 -7.45
N VAL A 47 14.15 -18.17 -7.70
CA VAL A 47 15.32 -17.76 -8.49
C VAL A 47 16.51 -17.38 -7.61
N LEU A 48 16.28 -16.87 -6.40
CA LEU A 48 17.33 -16.28 -5.57
C LEU A 48 17.70 -17.18 -4.40
N THR A 49 18.95 -17.03 -3.94
CA THR A 49 19.33 -17.55 -2.61
C THR A 49 18.63 -16.74 -1.51
N PRO A 50 18.43 -17.31 -0.30
CA PRO A 50 17.81 -16.59 0.81
C PRO A 50 18.50 -15.27 1.16
N LYS A 51 19.84 -15.22 1.05
CA LYS A 51 20.63 -14.00 1.28
C LYS A 51 20.33 -12.91 0.25
N GLN A 52 20.21 -13.28 -1.03
CA GLN A 52 19.87 -12.34 -2.11
C GLN A 52 18.43 -11.86 -1.98
N LYS A 53 17.48 -12.75 -1.67
CA LYS A 53 16.08 -12.36 -1.39
C LYS A 53 16.01 -11.33 -0.26
N ALA A 54 16.69 -11.57 0.86
CA ALA A 54 16.73 -10.62 1.97
C ALA A 54 17.28 -9.25 1.56
N ALA A 55 18.36 -9.22 0.76
CA ALA A 55 18.92 -7.97 0.25
C ALA A 55 17.95 -7.20 -0.67
N VAL A 56 17.20 -7.91 -1.52
CA VAL A 56 16.19 -7.29 -2.39
C VAL A 56 15.03 -6.71 -1.57
N VAL A 57 14.54 -7.45 -0.57
CA VAL A 57 13.46 -6.98 0.32
C VAL A 57 13.88 -5.71 1.07
N VAL A 58 15.09 -5.69 1.65
CA VAL A 58 15.62 -4.48 2.31
C VAL A 58 15.68 -3.30 1.35
N LYS A 59 16.18 -3.52 0.12
CA LYS A 59 16.27 -2.45 -0.87
C LYS A 59 14.90 -1.97 -1.34
N ALA A 60 13.91 -2.86 -1.44
CA ALA A 60 12.55 -2.49 -1.80
C ALA A 60 11.90 -1.57 -0.74
N VAL A 61 12.14 -1.83 0.55
CA VAL A 61 11.72 -0.93 1.64
C VAL A 61 12.41 0.42 1.53
N GLU A 62 13.73 0.43 1.31
CA GLU A 62 14.50 1.67 1.16
C GLU A 62 14.04 2.53 -0.01
N ILE A 63 13.72 1.92 -1.16
CA ILE A 63 13.16 2.65 -2.33
C ILE A 63 11.81 3.27 -1.95
N ARG A 64 10.91 2.48 -1.34
CA ARG A 64 9.59 2.97 -0.93
C ARG A 64 9.68 4.16 0.02
N GLU A 65 10.55 4.07 1.02
CA GLU A 65 10.64 5.07 2.08
C GLU A 65 11.46 6.29 1.67
N LEU A 66 12.63 6.09 1.06
CA LEU A 66 13.58 7.17 0.76
C LEU A 66 13.35 7.82 -0.60
N TRP A 67 12.89 7.07 -1.61
CA TRP A 67 12.78 7.60 -2.97
C TRP A 67 11.35 7.99 -3.31
N ASP A 68 10.38 7.17 -2.90
CA ASP A 68 8.96 7.45 -3.12
C ASP A 68 8.33 8.27 -1.97
N GLY A 69 9.05 8.48 -0.87
CA GLY A 69 8.58 9.26 0.29
C GLY A 69 7.40 8.61 1.03
N MET A 70 7.19 7.31 0.85
CA MET A 70 6.11 6.54 1.45
C MET A 70 6.59 5.83 2.71
N ALA A 71 6.84 6.62 3.76
CA ALA A 71 7.23 6.10 5.06
C ALA A 71 6.19 5.11 5.60
N THR A 72 6.68 4.00 6.15
CA THR A 72 5.83 3.06 6.90
C THR A 72 5.47 3.70 8.22
N VAL A 73 4.23 4.20 8.38
CA VAL A 73 3.76 4.60 9.71
C VAL A 73 3.49 3.33 10.50
N THR A 74 4.31 3.09 11.52
CA THR A 74 4.13 1.99 12.47
C THR A 74 3.19 2.41 13.60
N THR A 75 2.53 1.46 14.25
CA THR A 75 1.62 1.73 15.38
C THR A 75 2.31 2.51 16.50
N ASP A 76 3.61 2.26 16.71
CA ASP A 76 4.43 2.93 17.72
C ASP A 76 4.62 4.43 17.43
N GLU A 77 4.68 4.81 16.15
CA GLU A 77 4.76 6.22 15.73
C GLU A 77 3.41 6.94 15.87
N THR A 78 2.31 6.20 15.69
CA THR A 78 0.94 6.73 15.82
C THR A 78 0.56 7.01 17.28
N GLU A 79 1.12 6.26 18.24
CA GLU A 79 0.91 6.54 19.68
C GLU A 79 1.61 7.83 20.15
N MET A 80 2.73 8.23 19.53
CA MET A 80 3.43 9.46 19.90
C MET A 80 2.73 10.74 19.40
N GLU A 81 2.14 10.75 18.21
CA GLU A 81 1.48 11.95 17.67
C GLU A 81 0.18 12.31 18.39
N ILE A 82 -0.52 11.32 18.96
CA ILE A 82 -1.81 11.54 19.65
C ILE A 82 -1.60 12.08 21.08
N PHE A 83 -0.40 11.94 21.66
CA PHE A 83 -0.09 12.36 23.03
C PHE A 83 0.78 13.63 23.13
N ASN A 84 0.74 14.52 22.15
CA ASN A 84 1.25 15.88 22.31
C ASN A 84 0.10 16.90 22.19
N PRO A 85 -0.77 17.04 23.21
CA PRO A 85 -1.75 18.11 23.24
C PRO A 85 -1.02 19.47 23.24
N PRO A 86 -1.46 20.46 22.44
CA PRO A 86 -0.73 21.70 22.18
C PRO A 86 -0.72 22.72 23.35
N GLU A 87 -0.77 22.28 24.60
CA GLU A 87 -1.05 23.15 25.75
C GLU A 87 -0.01 23.17 26.88
N GLN A 88 1.19 22.57 26.72
CA GLN A 88 2.22 22.59 27.78
C GLN A 88 3.50 23.39 27.45
N ALA A 89 3.46 24.27 26.44
CA ALA A 89 4.59 25.16 26.11
C ALA A 89 4.40 26.62 26.56
N ARG A 90 3.39 26.91 27.40
CA ARG A 90 3.11 28.27 27.89
C ARG A 90 3.00 28.34 29.40
N GLU A 91 3.97 27.82 30.15
CA GLU A 91 4.14 28.13 31.57
C GLU A 91 5.55 27.73 32.03
N ALA A 92 6.54 28.46 31.53
CA ALA A 92 7.86 28.54 32.13
C ALA A 92 8.46 29.91 31.79
N THR A 93 7.97 30.93 32.47
CA THR A 93 8.64 32.23 32.61
C THR A 93 8.51 32.68 34.05
#